data_AF-A0A286H6E4-F1
#
_entry.id   AF-A0A286H6E4-F1
#
_cell.length_a   1.000
_cell.length_b   1.000
_cell.length_c   1.000
_cell.angle_alpha   90.00
_cell.angle_beta   90.00
_cell.angle_gamma   90.00
#
_symmetry.space_group_name_H-M   'P 1'
#
loop_
_entity.id
_entity.type
_entity.pdbx_description
1 polymer ?
#
loop_
_entity_poly.entity_id
_entity_poly.type
_entity_poly.pdbx_seq_one_letter_code
_entity_poly.pdbx_strand_id
1 'polypeptide(L)'
;MTPGTDWIDQAQRLVETLRTNLAAAAPPGEATGADASAHSGDCRWCPVCQVAAVVRGERPEVSAALADLLTTAATALRTVAEAGQAAPPAPEAGQENEPPAPVQRIDIA
;
A
#
# COMPACT_ATOMS: atom_id res chain seq x y z
N MET A 1 17.14 -15.60 -7.20
CA MET A 1 16.71 -14.20 -7.05
C MET A 1 15.21 -14.22 -7.19
N THR A 2 14.49 -14.03 -6.09
CA THR A 2 13.02 -14.15 -6.04
C THR A 2 12.42 -12.78 -6.34
N PRO A 3 11.76 -12.57 -7.49
CA PRO A 3 11.18 -11.27 -7.86
C PRO A 3 10.16 -10.74 -6.83
N GLY A 4 9.63 -11.62 -5.97
CA GLY A 4 8.78 -11.28 -4.85
C GLY A 4 9.45 -10.47 -3.73
N THR A 5 10.78 -10.49 -3.60
CA THR A 5 11.49 -9.72 -2.56
C THR A 5 11.91 -8.34 -3.08
N ASP A 6 12.23 -8.23 -4.37
CA ASP A 6 12.69 -6.98 -4.99
C ASP A 6 11.62 -5.86 -4.96
N TRP A 7 10.34 -6.20 -5.14
CA TRP A 7 9.26 -5.19 -5.09
C TRP A 7 8.99 -4.71 -3.66
N ILE A 8 9.16 -5.57 -2.65
CA ILE A 8 9.01 -5.21 -1.22
C ILE A 8 10.10 -4.19 -0.85
N ASP A 9 11.33 -4.44 -1.28
CA ASP A 9 12.45 -3.53 -1.05
C ASP A 9 12.24 -2.18 -1.76
N GLN A 10 11.66 -2.19 -2.97
CA GLN A 10 11.29 -0.95 -3.67
C GLN A 10 10.19 -0.18 -2.95
N ALA A 11 9.17 -0.88 -2.45
CA ALA A 11 8.09 -0.28 -1.67
C ALA A 11 8.61 0.34 -0.37
N GLN A 12 9.51 -0.34 0.34
CA GLN A 12 10.14 0.18 1.56
C GLN A 12 10.96 1.45 1.30
N ARG A 13 11.75 1.48 0.22
CA ARG A 13 12.51 2.68 -0.17
C ARG A 13 11.60 3.85 -0.52
N LEU A 14 10.49 3.58 -1.21
CA LEU A 14 9.51 4.61 -1.56
C LEU A 14 8.88 5.20 -0.30
N VAL A 15 8.45 4.36 0.64
CA VAL A 15 7.87 4.79 1.92
C VAL A 15 8.85 5.62 2.73
N GLU A 16 10.13 5.21 2.80
CA GLU A 16 11.15 5.94 3.53
C GLU A 16 11.44 7.32 2.91
N THR A 17 11.50 7.37 1.58
CA THR A 17 11.64 8.63 0.83
C THR A 17 10.46 9.56 1.11
N LEU A 18 9.23 9.03 1.10
CA LEU A 18 8.03 9.80 1.38
C LEU A 18 8.05 10.34 2.83
N ARG A 19 8.40 9.50 3.81
CA ARG A 19 8.54 9.89 5.23
C ARG A 19 9.56 11.01 5.41
N THR A 20 10.71 10.90 4.76
CA THR A 20 11.77 11.91 4.82
C THR A 20 11.31 13.25 4.26
N ASN A 21 10.63 13.22 3.10
CA ASN A 21 10.09 14.43 2.48
C ASN A 21 8.97 15.07 3.33
N LEU A 22 8.10 14.25 3.92
CA LEU A 22 7.03 14.73 4.82
C LEU A 22 7.60 15.35 6.11
N ALA A 23 8.64 14.74 6.69
CA ALA A 23 9.33 15.29 7.85
C ALA A 23 10.03 16.62 7.52
N ALA A 24 10.63 16.73 6.33
CA ALA A 24 11.24 17.97 5.85
C ALA A 24 10.19 19.06 5.53
N ALA A 25 8.96 18.67 5.18
CA ALA A 25 7.86 19.59 4.89
C ALA A 25 7.10 20.06 6.15
N ALA A 26 7.37 19.49 7.33
CA ALA A 26 6.76 19.93 8.58
C ALA A 26 7.33 21.31 8.96
N PRO A 27 6.52 22.39 8.96
CA PRO A 27 7.02 23.71 9.30
C PRO A 27 7.37 23.78 10.79
N PRO A 28 8.43 24.51 11.20
CA PRO A 28 8.60 24.90 12.59
C PRO A 28 7.41 25.76 13.01
N GLY A 29 6.90 25.53 14.22
CA GLY A 29 5.66 26.12 14.71
C GLY A 29 5.62 27.66 14.74
N GLU A 30 4.38 28.15 14.71
CA GLU A 30 3.90 29.48 15.08
C GLU A 30 4.23 30.68 14.15
N ALA A 31 3.23 31.08 13.37
CA ALA A 31 3.04 32.48 12.99
C ALA A 31 1.60 32.88 13.36
N THR A 32 1.48 33.59 14.48
CA THR A 32 0.25 34.18 15.02
C THR A 32 -0.24 35.32 14.12
N GLY A 33 -1.56 35.50 14.09
CA GLY A 33 -2.32 36.21 13.06
C GLY A 33 -2.05 37.70 12.86
N ALA A 34 -2.35 38.14 11.63
CA ALA A 34 -2.94 39.44 11.29
C ALA A 34 -3.36 39.55 9.80
N ASP A 35 -2.89 38.68 8.90
CA ASP A 35 -3.09 38.81 7.44
C ASP A 35 -3.84 37.61 6.78
N ALA A 36 -4.76 36.98 7.49
CA ALA A 36 -5.44 35.75 7.01
C ALA A 36 -6.27 35.93 5.72
N SER A 37 -6.67 37.16 5.37
CA SER A 37 -7.51 37.41 4.20
C SER A 37 -6.71 37.50 2.89
N ALA A 38 -5.50 38.08 2.92
CA ALA A 38 -4.64 38.23 1.73
C ALA A 38 -4.01 36.89 1.30
N HIS A 39 -3.65 36.03 2.26
CA HIS A 39 -3.01 34.74 1.99
C HIS A 39 -3.99 33.66 1.51
N SER A 40 -5.31 33.89 1.60
CA SER A 40 -6.32 32.90 1.21
C SER A 40 -6.25 32.50 -0.27
N GLY A 41 -5.85 33.42 -1.15
CA GLY A 41 -5.61 33.16 -2.57
C GLY A 41 -4.36 32.30 -2.82
N ASP A 42 -3.28 32.59 -2.10
CA ASP A 42 -1.99 31.90 -2.23
C ASP A 42 -1.96 30.54 -1.51
N CYS A 43 -2.81 30.36 -0.49
CA CYS A 43 -3.02 29.07 0.17
C CYS A 43 -3.59 28.00 -0.77
N ARG A 44 -4.20 28.37 -1.90
CA ARG A 44 -4.66 27.41 -2.92
C ARG A 44 -3.51 26.83 -3.74
N TRP A 45 -2.33 27.45 -3.74
CA TRP A 45 -1.16 26.99 -4.50
C TRP A 45 -0.10 26.28 -3.65
N CYS A 46 -0.10 26.51 -2.33
CA CYS A 46 0.80 25.82 -1.41
C CYS A 46 0.26 24.42 -1.03
N PRO A 47 0.97 23.32 -1.32
CA PRO A 47 0.52 21.96 -0.99
C PRO A 47 0.37 21.74 0.52
N VAL A 48 1.17 22.41 1.35
CA VAL A 48 1.05 22.34 2.82
C VAL A 48 -0.25 22.96 3.30
N CYS A 49 -0.65 24.11 2.74
CA CYS A 49 -1.92 24.76 3.07
C CYS A 49 -3.13 23.95 2.60
N GLN A 50 -3.04 23.30 1.43
CA GLN A 50 -4.08 22.37 0.97
C GLN A 50 -4.25 21.17 1.93
N VAL A 51 -3.14 20.56 2.35
CA VAL A 51 -3.18 19.46 3.33
C VAL A 51 -3.76 19.94 4.66
N ALA A 52 -3.35 21.12 5.15
CA ALA A 52 -3.90 21.69 6.38
C ALA A 52 -5.42 21.95 6.28
N ALA A 53 -5.92 22.41 5.14
CA ALA A 53 -7.36 22.62 4.92
C ALA A 53 -8.15 21.29 4.93
N VAL A 54 -7.59 20.22 4.37
CA VAL A 54 -8.17 18.88 4.46
C VAL A 54 -8.16 18.36 5.90
N VAL A 55 -7.03 18.52 6.62
CA VAL A 55 -6.90 18.10 8.03
C VAL A 55 -7.84 18.87 8.95
N ARG A 56 -8.06 20.17 8.69
CA ARG A 56 -9.02 21.00 9.44
C ARG A 56 -10.48 20.70 9.09
N GLY A 57 -10.75 19.87 8.09
CA GLY A 57 -12.11 19.54 7.66
C GLY A 57 -12.83 20.68 6.94
N GLU A 58 -12.10 21.66 6.40
CA GLU A 58 -12.68 22.77 5.61
C GLU A 58 -13.27 22.29 4.28
N ARG A 59 -13.03 21.03 3.91
CA ARG A 59 -13.56 20.33 2.72
C ARG A 59 -14.15 18.96 3.11
N PRO A 60 -15.37 18.93 3.68
CA PRO A 60 -15.98 17.68 4.16
C PRO A 60 -16.13 16.62 3.06
N GLU A 61 -16.33 17.03 1.81
CA GLU A 61 -16.45 16.15 0.66
C GLU A 61 -15.13 15.44 0.34
N VAL A 62 -14.00 16.16 0.45
CA VAL A 62 -12.66 15.61 0.19
C VAL A 62 -12.26 14.65 1.32
N SER A 63 -12.57 15.00 2.58
CA SER A 63 -12.32 14.11 3.71
C SER A 63 -13.13 12.81 3.63
N ALA A 64 -14.38 12.87 3.16
CA ALA A 64 -15.21 11.68 2.98
C ALA A 64 -14.63 10.77 1.87
N ALA A 65 -14.31 11.34 0.70
CA ALA A 65 -13.69 10.58 -0.39
C ALA A 65 -12.32 10.00 0.01
N LEU A 66 -11.54 10.72 0.81
CA LEU A 66 -10.28 10.24 1.35
C LEU A 66 -10.48 9.08 2.33
N ALA A 67 -11.49 9.17 3.20
CA ALA A 67 -11.83 8.09 4.12
C ALA A 67 -12.23 6.81 3.35
N ASP A 68 -13.10 6.94 2.34
CA ASP A 68 -13.51 5.81 1.49
C ASP A 68 -12.32 5.16 0.77
N LEU A 69 -11.41 5.99 0.24
CA LEU A 69 -10.18 5.52 -0.40
C LEU A 69 -9.28 4.78 0.60
N LEU A 70 -9.09 5.31 1.80
CA LEU A 70 -8.30 4.68 2.86
C LEU A 70 -8.92 3.37 3.34
N THR A 71 -10.24 3.30 3.47
CA THR A 71 -10.96 2.05 3.80
C THR A 71 -10.78 1.00 2.71
N THR A 72 -10.87 1.40 1.45
CA THR A 72 -10.64 0.51 0.30
C THR A 72 -9.20 -0.01 0.30
N ALA A 73 -8.22 0.87 0.50
CA ALA A 73 -6.81 0.50 0.58
C ALA A 73 -6.53 -0.45 1.76
N ALA A 74 -7.10 -0.19 2.95
CA ALA A 74 -6.96 -1.06 4.11
C ALA A 74 -7.53 -2.46 3.86
N THR A 75 -8.68 -2.54 3.16
CA THR A 75 -9.28 -3.82 2.77
C THR A 75 -8.37 -4.57 1.82
N ALA A 76 -7.84 -3.91 0.78
CA ALA A 76 -6.90 -4.52 -0.16
C ALA A 76 -5.63 -5.02 0.55
N LEU A 77 -5.03 -4.23 1.44
CA LEU A 77 -3.86 -4.64 2.22
C LEU A 77 -4.15 -5.86 3.10
N ARG A 78 -5.34 -5.94 3.72
CA ARG A 78 -5.74 -7.11 4.52
C ARG A 78 -5.85 -8.36 3.64
N THR A 79 -6.44 -8.26 2.44
CA THR A 79 -6.51 -9.41 1.51
C THR A 79 -5.13 -9.90 1.07
N VAL A 80 -4.18 -8.98 0.84
CA VAL A 80 -2.79 -9.35 0.49
C VAL A 80 -2.07 -9.98 1.69
N ALA A 81 -2.27 -9.45 2.89
CA ALA A 81 -1.71 -10.02 4.12
C ALA A 81 -2.24 -11.44 4.38
N GLU A 82 -3.52 -11.68 4.13
CA GLU A 82 -4.17 -12.98 4.23
C GLU A 82 -3.64 -13.96 3.16
N ALA A 83 -3.47 -13.51 1.91
CA ALA A 83 -2.93 -14.34 0.84
C ALA A 83 -1.46 -14.77 1.06
N GLY A 84 -0.68 -13.97 1.81
CA GLY A 84 0.71 -14.30 2.17
C GLY A 84 0.83 -15.30 3.31
N GLN A 85 -0.25 -15.60 4.04
CA GLN A 85 -0.27 -16.59 5.10
C GLN A 85 -0.53 -17.96 4.48
N ALA A 86 0.54 -18.63 4.05
CA ALA A 86 0.45 -20.02 3.59
C ALA A 86 -0.23 -20.86 4.69
N ALA A 87 -1.31 -21.54 4.32
CA ALA A 87 -1.95 -22.51 5.20
C ALA A 87 -0.88 -23.51 5.68
N PRO A 88 -0.87 -23.88 6.98
CA PRO A 88 0.03 -24.92 7.45
C PRO A 88 -0.18 -26.16 6.57
N PRO A 89 0.90 -26.83 6.13
CA PRO A 89 0.77 -28.00 5.27
C PRO A 89 -0.18 -28.98 5.97
N ALA A 90 -1.28 -29.32 5.29
CA ALA A 90 -2.11 -30.41 5.73
C ALA A 90 -1.22 -31.65 5.85
N PRO A 91 -1.32 -32.46 6.92
CA PRO A 91 -0.60 -33.72 6.96
C PRO A 91 -0.99 -34.51 5.72
N GLU A 92 0.00 -34.75 4.85
CA GLU A 92 -0.15 -35.56 3.65
C GLU A 92 -0.61 -36.95 4.11
N ALA A 93 -1.91 -37.21 4.03
CA ALA A 93 -2.43 -38.56 4.03
C ALA A 93 -1.76 -39.26 2.84
N GLY A 94 -0.95 -40.28 3.16
CA GLY A 94 0.02 -40.88 2.25
C GLY A 94 -0.49 -41.02 0.83
N GLN A 95 0.27 -40.46 -0.11
CA GLN A 95 0.21 -40.84 -1.50
C GLN A 95 0.63 -42.31 -1.57
N GLU A 96 -0.36 -43.19 -1.52
CA GLU A 96 -0.19 -44.59 -1.87
C GLU A 96 0.34 -44.64 -3.30
N ASN A 97 1.50 -45.28 -3.42
CA ASN A 97 2.32 -45.37 -4.60
C ASN A 97 1.51 -46.13 -5.69
N GLU A 98 0.74 -45.40 -6.49
CA GLU A 98 0.00 -45.99 -7.61
C GLU A 98 1.03 -46.57 -8.59
N PRO A 99 1.00 -47.89 -8.85
CA PRO A 99 1.98 -48.52 -9.71
C PRO A 99 1.87 -47.94 -11.13
N PRO A 100 3.00 -47.63 -11.80
CA PRO A 100 2.98 -47.00 -13.11
C PRO A 100 2.23 -47.88 -14.12
N ALA A 101 1.35 -47.25 -14.89
CA ALA A 101 0.55 -47.91 -15.92
C ALA A 101 1.46 -48.63 -16.94
N PRO A 102 1.08 -49.84 -17.40
CA PRO A 102 1.92 -50.63 -18.31
C PRO A 102 2.05 -49.94 -19.67
N VAL A 103 3.28 -49.60 -20.05
CA VAL A 103 3.63 -49.05 -21.37
C VAL A 103 3.82 -50.17 -22.38
N GLN A 104 3.06 -50.14 -23.49
CA GLN A 104 3.26 -51.10 -24.59
C GLN A 104 4.44 -50.67 -25.45
N ARG A 105 5.47 -51.53 -25.54
CA ARG A 105 6.60 -51.36 -26.45
C ARG A 105 6.23 -51.91 -27.82
N ILE A 106 6.48 -51.12 -28.86
CA ILE A 106 6.37 -51.53 -30.26
C ILE A 106 7.79 -51.66 -30.79
N ASP A 107 8.17 -52.86 -31.21
CA ASP A 107 9.45 -53.11 -31.87
C ASP A 107 9.33 -52.72 -33.35
N ILE A 108 10.30 -51.93 -33.83
CA ILE A 108 10.42 -51.54 -35.23
C ILE A 108 11.52 -52.41 -35.85
N ALA A 109 11.13 -53.20 -36.85
CA ALA A 109 12.00 -54.11 -37.60
C ALA A 109 12.77 -53.40 -38.72
#